data_AF-A0A1L9B113-F1
#
_entry.id   AF-A0A1L9B113-F1
#
_cell.length_a   1.000
_cell.length_b   1.000
_cell.length_c   1.000
_cell.angle_alpha   90.00
_cell.angle_beta   90.00
_cell.angle_gamma   90.00
#
_symmetry.space_group_name_H-M   'P 1'
#
loop_
_entity.id
_entity.type
_entity.pdbx_description
1 polymer ?
#
loop_
_entity_poly.entity_id
_entity_poly.type
_entity_poly.pdbx_seq_one_letter_code
_entity_poly.pdbx_strand_id
1 'polypeptide(L)'
;MRGFSRLAARCAGLLVLVATSAWAQQEELWLDTRSAAPVPSQMVLKKGRPYLVTMQGTYNVWANNIVPGDKSGQPEPAPMFPSPKGPTRNVGFDPEFAFAGVKSPNSAPQRASAIQVSLDGGKTWKHPASTAPFNATDHRYAYELMGEDNALQVRFVDNPISDNSGRVQLFLLPAEELWLDTRSAAPVPSQMVLKKGKLYRVTMQGTYNVWANNIVPGDKSGQPEPAPMFPSPRGSTRNVGADPEFVFAGVKSPNSAPQRFSPIQVSLDGGKTWKHPASTAPFNATDHRYTYELMGDDNALQVRIVDNPISDNFGRVQLFLLPGA
;
A
#
# COMPACT_ATOMS: atom_id res chain seq x y z
N MET A 1 14.00 34.80 66.72
CA MET A 1 14.53 34.40 65.40
C MET A 1 13.67 33.26 64.87
N ARG A 2 12.72 33.54 63.96
CA ARG A 2 11.85 32.53 63.33
C ARG A 2 12.38 32.27 61.93
N GLY A 3 12.92 31.07 61.69
CA GLY A 3 13.40 30.63 60.37
C GLY A 3 12.27 30.01 59.57
N PHE A 4 11.93 30.60 58.44
CA PHE A 4 11.01 30.03 57.45
C PHE A 4 11.77 29.07 56.52
N SER A 5 11.38 27.80 56.53
CA SER A 5 11.85 26.75 55.64
C SER A 5 11.17 26.91 54.27
N ARG A 6 11.94 27.18 53.21
CA ARG A 6 11.44 27.23 51.83
C ARG A 6 11.36 25.79 51.27
N LEU A 7 10.14 25.29 51.04
CA LEU A 7 9.90 24.13 50.19
C LEU A 7 10.09 24.54 48.72
N ALA A 8 11.08 23.97 48.05
CA ALA A 8 11.22 24.03 46.60
C ALA A 8 10.57 22.78 45.98
N ALA A 9 9.39 22.95 45.40
CA ALA A 9 8.75 21.91 44.60
C ALA A 9 9.43 21.84 43.22
N ARG A 10 10.10 20.71 42.93
CA ARG A 10 10.60 20.39 41.59
C ARG A 10 9.47 19.73 40.79
N CYS A 11 8.89 20.46 39.85
CA CYS A 11 8.05 19.88 38.80
C CYS A 11 8.94 19.14 37.80
N ALA A 12 8.96 17.81 37.87
CA ALA A 12 9.49 16.98 36.80
C ALA A 12 8.47 16.95 35.65
N GLY A 13 8.78 17.63 34.55
CA GLY A 13 7.97 17.57 33.33
C GLY A 13 8.05 16.17 32.73
N LEU A 14 6.92 15.46 32.69
CA LEU A 14 6.78 14.19 32.01
C LEU A 14 6.76 14.46 30.49
N LEU A 15 7.86 14.18 29.79
CA LEU A 15 7.89 14.14 28.33
C LEU A 15 7.11 12.91 27.88
N VAL A 16 5.87 13.11 27.43
CA VAL A 16 5.10 12.09 26.73
C VAL A 16 5.64 12.02 25.29
N LEU A 17 6.55 11.10 25.05
CA LEU A 17 6.91 10.69 23.69
C LEU A 17 5.69 9.97 23.11
N VAL A 18 4.91 10.67 22.29
CA VAL A 18 3.85 10.05 21.50
C VAL A 18 4.56 9.21 20.44
N ALA A 19 4.63 7.89 20.67
CA ALA A 19 5.11 6.96 19.66
C ALA A 19 4.20 7.08 18.44
N THR A 20 4.74 7.59 17.33
CA THR A 20 4.02 7.59 16.07
C THR A 20 3.84 6.14 15.65
N SER A 21 2.63 5.79 15.24
CA SER A 21 2.31 4.43 14.81
C SER A 21 3.21 4.04 13.64
N ALA A 22 3.74 2.82 13.64
CA ALA A 22 4.71 2.36 12.64
C ALA A 22 4.22 2.41 11.18
N TRP A 23 2.90 2.51 10.94
CA TRP A 23 2.33 2.71 9.60
C TRP A 23 2.42 4.17 9.12
N ALA A 24 2.57 5.14 10.03
CA ALA A 24 2.72 6.56 9.71
C ALA A 24 4.18 6.96 9.43
N GLN A 25 5.13 6.01 9.55
CA GLN A 25 6.53 6.23 9.21
C GLN A 25 6.69 6.18 7.69
N GLN A 26 6.52 7.34 7.06
CA GLN A 26 6.92 7.58 5.68
C GLN A 26 8.44 7.73 5.62
N GLU A 27 9.08 7.06 4.67
CA GLU A 27 10.50 7.26 4.36
C GLU A 27 10.64 8.08 3.08
N GLU A 28 11.56 9.04 3.08
CA GLU A 28 11.93 9.83 1.92
C GLU A 28 13.29 9.36 1.37
N LEU A 29 13.37 9.16 0.06
CA LEU A 29 14.60 8.80 -0.65
C LEU A 29 14.86 9.80 -1.79
N TRP A 30 16.13 9.99 -2.11
CA TRP A 30 16.57 10.83 -3.22
C TRP A 30 17.38 10.00 -4.22
N LEU A 31 16.87 9.87 -5.44
CA LEU A 31 17.58 9.25 -6.55
C LEU A 31 18.24 10.32 -7.41
N ASP A 32 19.57 10.39 -7.38
CA ASP A 32 20.34 11.23 -8.30
C ASP A 32 20.52 10.51 -9.63
N THR A 33 20.03 11.12 -10.71
CA THR A 33 20.10 10.54 -12.06
C THR A 33 21.53 10.41 -12.58
N ARG A 34 22.50 11.07 -11.93
CA ARG A 34 23.93 10.96 -12.23
C ARG A 34 24.68 9.88 -11.45
N SER A 35 23.97 9.10 -10.63
CA SER A 35 24.57 8.05 -9.79
C SER A 35 24.18 6.66 -10.28
N ALA A 36 25.18 5.83 -10.58
CA ALA A 36 24.96 4.42 -10.91
C ALA A 36 24.73 3.56 -9.66
N ALA A 37 25.03 4.09 -8.47
CA ALA A 37 24.84 3.39 -7.21
C ALA A 37 23.35 3.33 -6.85
N PRO A 38 22.80 2.15 -6.56
CA PRO A 38 21.45 2.05 -6.02
C PRO A 38 21.32 2.77 -4.67
N VAL A 39 20.14 3.35 -4.44
CA VAL A 39 19.75 3.98 -3.19
C VAL A 39 18.88 2.98 -2.41
N PRO A 40 19.36 2.44 -1.27
CA PRO A 40 18.56 1.58 -0.42
C PRO A 40 17.68 2.39 0.52
N SER A 41 16.46 1.91 0.71
CA SER A 41 15.60 2.25 1.84
C SER A 41 16.19 1.73 3.16
N GLN A 42 15.95 2.44 4.24
CA GLN A 42 16.24 2.01 5.62
C GLN A 42 15.16 1.03 6.13
N MET A 43 13.99 1.03 5.52
CA MET A 43 12.89 0.13 5.84
C MET A 43 13.09 -1.23 5.18
N VAL A 44 12.96 -2.31 5.97
CA VAL A 44 12.80 -3.66 5.42
C VAL A 44 11.33 -3.87 5.06
N LEU A 45 11.07 -4.15 3.78
CA LEU A 45 9.71 -4.34 3.26
C LEU A 45 9.26 -5.76 3.57
N LYS A 46 8.42 -5.92 4.59
CA LYS A 46 7.95 -7.23 5.07
C LYS A 46 7.23 -8.00 3.97
N LYS A 47 7.55 -9.29 3.84
CA LYS A 47 6.95 -10.15 2.83
C LYS A 47 5.44 -10.17 2.93
N GLY A 48 4.77 -9.98 1.78
CA GLY A 48 3.31 -10.04 1.70
C GLY A 48 2.57 -8.80 2.22
N ARG A 49 3.28 -7.79 2.74
CA ARG A 49 2.71 -6.48 3.09
C ARG A 49 2.81 -5.54 1.87
N PRO A 50 1.74 -4.83 1.51
CA PRO A 50 1.79 -3.85 0.44
C PRO A 50 2.36 -2.51 0.93
N TYR A 51 3.02 -1.82 0.00
CA TYR A 51 3.66 -0.52 0.18
C TYR A 51 3.30 0.38 -0.99
N LEU A 52 3.10 1.68 -0.72
CA LEU A 52 2.95 2.70 -1.75
C LEU A 52 4.27 3.45 -1.90
N VAL A 53 4.85 3.41 -3.09
CA VAL A 53 5.97 4.26 -3.48
C VAL A 53 5.44 5.38 -4.35
N THR A 54 5.55 6.62 -3.89
CA THR A 54 5.36 7.79 -4.75
C THR A 54 6.72 8.21 -5.30
N MET A 55 6.81 8.49 -6.60
CA MET A 55 7.98 9.14 -7.20
C MET A 55 7.58 10.48 -7.79
N GLN A 56 8.43 11.49 -7.62
CA GLN A 56 8.20 12.85 -8.13
C GLN A 56 9.50 13.45 -8.67
N GLY A 57 9.42 14.15 -9.79
CA GLY A 57 10.52 14.97 -10.31
C GLY A 57 10.62 14.91 -11.83
N THR A 58 11.53 15.70 -12.38
CA THR A 58 11.85 15.66 -13.81
C THR A 58 13.35 15.58 -14.02
N TYR A 59 13.77 14.98 -15.13
CA TYR A 59 15.17 14.76 -15.46
C TYR A 59 15.44 14.77 -16.97
N ASN A 60 16.73 14.83 -17.29
CA ASN A 60 17.26 14.72 -18.65
C ASN A 60 18.32 13.61 -18.66
N VAL A 61 18.32 12.81 -19.72
CA VAL A 61 19.27 11.70 -19.96
C VAL A 61 20.27 11.98 -21.10
N TRP A 62 20.41 13.24 -21.48
CA TRP A 62 21.27 13.67 -22.58
C TRP A 62 22.28 14.72 -22.13
N ALA A 63 23.48 14.66 -22.70
CA ALA A 63 24.55 15.62 -22.48
C ALA A 63 24.22 17.09 -22.83
N ASN A 64 23.21 17.31 -23.67
CA ASN A 64 22.83 18.64 -24.17
C ASN A 64 21.38 18.97 -23.81
N ASN A 65 21.03 20.25 -23.95
CA ASN A 65 19.62 20.64 -23.89
C ASN A 65 18.82 19.93 -24.99
N ILE A 66 17.62 19.50 -24.62
CA ILE A 66 16.60 18.95 -25.49
C ILE A 66 16.20 20.02 -26.51
N VAL A 67 16.39 19.69 -27.78
CA VAL A 67 15.79 20.41 -28.90
C VAL A 67 14.60 19.56 -29.33
N PRO A 68 13.35 19.96 -29.04
CA PRO A 68 12.18 19.13 -29.31
C PRO A 68 12.00 18.94 -30.81
N GLY A 69 11.78 17.69 -31.23
CA GLY A 69 11.34 17.38 -32.61
C GLY A 69 9.83 17.61 -32.81
N ASP A 70 9.37 17.53 -34.06
CA ASP A 70 7.99 17.86 -34.45
C ASP A 70 6.87 17.05 -33.75
N LYS A 71 7.19 15.86 -33.19
CA LYS A 71 6.26 15.00 -32.45
C LYS A 71 6.56 14.91 -30.95
N SER A 72 7.49 15.75 -30.48
CA SER A 72 7.87 15.88 -29.07
C SER A 72 6.94 16.88 -28.37
N GLY A 73 6.70 16.66 -27.08
CA GLY A 73 6.21 17.73 -26.22
C GLY A 73 7.29 18.79 -25.98
N GLN A 74 6.92 19.83 -25.23
CA GLN A 74 7.84 20.91 -24.85
C GLN A 74 8.69 20.50 -23.65
N PRO A 75 10.02 20.64 -23.71
CA PRO A 75 10.86 20.40 -22.55
C PRO A 75 10.65 21.51 -21.51
N GLU A 76 10.69 21.15 -20.23
CA GLU A 76 10.68 22.14 -19.15
C GLU A 76 12.07 22.75 -19.01
N PRO A 77 12.19 24.03 -18.60
CA PRO A 77 13.47 24.74 -18.63
C PRO A 77 14.53 24.20 -17.65
N ALA A 78 14.12 23.48 -16.61
CA ALA A 78 15.01 22.90 -15.60
C ALA A 78 14.34 21.69 -14.90
N PRO A 79 15.12 20.79 -14.26
CA PRO A 79 14.58 19.74 -13.42
C PRO A 79 13.81 20.32 -12.22
N MET A 80 12.69 19.70 -11.84
CA MET A 80 12.00 20.02 -10.58
C MET A 80 12.96 19.97 -9.38
N PHE A 81 13.88 19.01 -9.38
CA PHE A 81 14.90 18.85 -8.37
C PHE A 81 16.29 18.79 -9.03
N PRO A 82 17.09 19.86 -8.98
CA PRO A 82 18.44 19.84 -9.56
C PRO A 82 19.33 18.77 -8.92
N SER A 83 20.18 18.12 -9.74
CA SER A 83 21.26 17.27 -9.24
C SER A 83 22.31 18.13 -8.53
N PRO A 84 22.91 17.67 -7.41
CA PRO A 84 24.00 18.39 -6.76
C PRO A 84 25.28 18.43 -7.61
N LYS A 85 25.35 17.66 -8.71
CA LYS A 85 26.54 17.53 -9.55
C LYS A 85 26.27 18.01 -10.97
N GLY A 86 27.14 18.90 -11.46
CA GLY A 86 27.21 19.39 -12.84
C GLY A 86 26.03 20.23 -13.32
N PRO A 87 25.89 20.43 -14.64
CA PRO A 87 25.04 21.48 -15.17
C PRO A 87 23.56 21.12 -15.13
N THR A 88 22.74 22.13 -14.84
CA THR A 88 21.29 22.10 -15.05
C THR A 88 20.99 22.24 -16.54
N ARG A 89 20.08 21.40 -17.05
CA ARG A 89 19.58 21.42 -18.42
C ARG A 89 18.07 21.40 -18.43
N ASN A 90 17.47 21.72 -19.57
CA ASN A 90 16.05 21.47 -19.77
C ASN A 90 15.75 19.96 -19.69
N VAL A 91 14.53 19.60 -19.34
CA VAL A 91 14.13 18.22 -19.01
C VAL A 91 12.94 17.78 -19.83
N GLY A 92 12.87 16.47 -20.08
CA GLY A 92 11.87 15.86 -20.95
C GLY A 92 11.40 14.51 -20.46
N PHE A 93 11.83 14.12 -19.25
CA PHE A 93 11.46 12.88 -18.62
C PHE A 93 10.97 13.12 -17.19
N ASP A 94 10.08 12.26 -16.75
CA ASP A 94 9.66 12.11 -15.37
C ASP A 94 9.73 10.61 -14.98
N PRO A 95 9.31 10.20 -13.76
CA PRO A 95 9.43 8.81 -13.34
C PRO A 95 8.77 7.80 -14.27
N GLU A 96 7.73 8.19 -15.00
CA GLU A 96 6.89 7.28 -15.79
C GLU A 96 6.94 7.56 -17.29
N PHE A 97 7.21 8.79 -17.71
CA PHE A 97 7.08 9.23 -19.09
C PHE A 97 8.30 10.00 -19.60
N ALA A 98 8.61 9.78 -20.88
CA ALA A 98 9.34 10.72 -21.72
C ALA A 98 8.31 11.62 -22.42
N PHE A 99 8.26 12.89 -22.04
CA PHE A 99 7.35 13.89 -22.60
C PHE A 99 8.03 14.85 -23.59
N ALA A 100 9.36 14.95 -23.60
CA ALA A 100 10.11 15.70 -24.61
C ALA A 100 11.44 15.03 -25.00
N GLY A 101 11.88 15.17 -26.27
CA GLY A 101 13.14 14.55 -26.71
C GLY A 101 13.79 15.05 -28.01
N VAL A 102 15.10 14.78 -28.12
CA VAL A 102 16.02 15.28 -29.18
C VAL A 102 15.82 14.58 -30.52
N LYS A 103 15.53 13.28 -30.50
CA LYS A 103 15.13 12.53 -31.70
C LYS A 103 13.71 12.11 -31.45
N SER A 104 12.79 12.58 -32.31
CA SER A 104 11.36 12.29 -32.24
C SER A 104 11.14 10.85 -31.78
N PRO A 105 10.70 10.62 -30.53
CA PRO A 105 9.97 9.40 -30.26
C PRO A 105 8.70 9.50 -31.13
N ASN A 106 8.02 8.39 -31.40
CA ASN A 106 6.61 8.47 -31.80
C ASN A 106 5.85 9.46 -30.87
N SER A 107 4.71 10.01 -31.29
CA SER A 107 3.89 10.98 -30.52
C SER A 107 4.08 10.89 -29.00
N ALA A 108 4.77 11.87 -28.41
CA ALA A 108 4.94 11.98 -26.96
C ALA A 108 3.60 12.40 -26.30
N PRO A 109 3.37 12.07 -25.01
CA PRO A 109 4.25 11.37 -24.07
C PRO A 109 4.34 9.85 -24.32
N GLN A 110 5.48 9.25 -23.98
CA GLN A 110 5.71 7.80 -24.03
C GLN A 110 6.14 7.26 -22.67
N ARG A 111 5.82 6.01 -22.33
CA ARG A 111 6.32 5.42 -21.09
C ARG A 111 7.84 5.27 -21.11
N ALA A 112 8.49 5.66 -20.02
CA ALA A 112 9.91 5.52 -19.76
C ALA A 112 10.13 4.42 -18.71
N SER A 113 11.35 3.88 -18.64
CA SER A 113 11.70 2.81 -17.68
C SER A 113 13.13 2.93 -17.14
N ALA A 114 13.68 4.14 -17.16
CA ALA A 114 15.04 4.43 -16.69
C ALA A 114 15.19 4.22 -15.18
N ILE A 115 14.11 4.38 -14.40
CA ILE A 115 14.09 4.12 -12.96
C ILE A 115 13.72 2.66 -12.73
N GLN A 116 14.55 1.93 -12.01
CA GLN A 116 14.30 0.54 -11.67
C GLN A 116 14.32 0.33 -10.16
N VAL A 117 13.45 -0.55 -9.68
CA VAL A 117 13.37 -0.98 -8.29
C VAL A 117 13.79 -2.45 -8.16
N SER A 118 14.34 -2.79 -7.01
CA SER A 118 14.61 -4.15 -6.57
C SER A 118 13.98 -4.37 -5.18
N LEU A 119 13.36 -5.53 -5.03
CA LEU A 119 12.72 -5.98 -3.79
C LEU A 119 13.41 -7.20 -3.18
N ASP A 120 14.46 -7.73 -3.82
CA ASP A 120 15.11 -9.00 -3.48
C ASP A 120 16.60 -8.83 -3.14
N GLY A 121 16.97 -7.65 -2.66
CA GLY A 121 18.34 -7.31 -2.30
C GLY A 121 19.25 -6.99 -3.50
N GLY A 122 18.68 -6.59 -4.63
CA GLY A 122 19.42 -6.18 -5.82
C GLY A 122 19.69 -7.31 -6.83
N LYS A 123 19.01 -8.46 -6.70
CA LYS A 123 19.18 -9.60 -7.61
C LYS A 123 18.40 -9.39 -8.90
N THR A 124 17.17 -8.90 -8.80
CA THR A 124 16.33 -8.53 -9.95
C THR A 124 15.98 -7.05 -9.91
N TRP A 125 15.84 -6.47 -11.10
CA TRP A 125 15.56 -5.04 -11.29
C TRP A 125 14.49 -4.88 -12.35
N LYS A 126 13.47 -4.07 -12.05
CA LYS A 126 12.40 -3.76 -13.00
C LYS A 126 11.89 -2.36 -12.77
N HIS A 127 11.36 -1.73 -13.81
CA HIS A 127 10.52 -0.55 -13.61
C HIS A 127 9.22 -1.00 -12.93
N PRO A 128 8.77 -0.34 -11.84
CA PRO A 128 7.51 -0.68 -11.20
C PRO A 128 6.34 -0.41 -12.16
N ALA A 129 5.33 -1.27 -12.15
CA ALA A 129 4.19 -1.11 -13.04
C ALA A 129 3.28 0.02 -12.57
N SER A 130 2.81 0.85 -13.51
CA SER A 130 1.81 1.88 -13.28
C SER A 130 0.83 1.96 -14.45
N THR A 131 -0.44 2.20 -14.14
CA THR A 131 -1.48 2.52 -15.14
C THR A 131 -1.78 4.01 -15.18
N ALA A 132 -1.04 4.84 -14.45
CA ALA A 132 -1.27 6.27 -14.38
C ALA A 132 -1.24 6.88 -15.80
N PRO A 133 -2.16 7.83 -16.10
CA PRO A 133 -2.03 8.68 -17.27
C PRO A 133 -0.85 9.64 -17.09
N PHE A 134 -0.36 10.22 -18.18
CA PHE A 134 0.67 11.26 -18.11
C PHE A 134 0.17 12.44 -17.26
N ASN A 135 1.00 12.87 -16.31
CA ASN A 135 0.70 13.96 -15.41
C ASN A 135 1.73 15.09 -15.56
N ALA A 136 1.39 16.05 -16.41
CA ALA A 136 2.22 17.21 -16.71
C ALA A 136 2.27 18.27 -15.60
N THR A 137 1.48 18.15 -14.53
CA THR A 137 1.35 19.23 -13.53
C THR A 137 2.33 19.05 -12.37
N ASP A 138 2.45 17.85 -11.83
CA ASP A 138 3.26 17.57 -10.64
C ASP A 138 4.33 16.51 -10.87
N HIS A 139 4.36 15.88 -12.06
CA HIS A 139 5.25 14.78 -12.42
C HIS A 139 5.36 13.72 -11.33
N ARG A 140 4.20 13.42 -10.70
CA ARG A 140 4.09 12.55 -9.54
C ARG A 140 3.27 11.32 -9.88
N TYR A 141 3.83 10.15 -9.55
CA TYR A 141 3.24 8.86 -9.82
C TYR A 141 3.33 7.95 -8.61
N ALA A 142 2.34 7.10 -8.44
CA ALA A 142 2.25 6.15 -7.34
C ALA A 142 2.38 4.71 -7.87
N TYR A 143 3.10 3.90 -7.10
CA TYR A 143 3.42 2.51 -7.43
C TYR A 143 3.14 1.65 -6.22
N GLU A 144 2.32 0.61 -6.37
CA GLU A 144 2.12 -0.36 -5.32
C GLU A 144 3.14 -1.49 -5.45
N LEU A 145 3.87 -1.73 -4.36
CA LEU A 145 4.88 -2.78 -4.26
C LEU A 145 4.47 -3.77 -3.18
N MET A 146 4.75 -5.05 -3.40
CA MET A 146 4.63 -6.09 -2.39
C MET A 146 6.01 -6.33 -1.77
N GLY A 147 6.12 -6.28 -0.44
CA GLY A 147 7.39 -6.56 0.23
C GLY A 147 7.86 -8.01 0.04
N GLU A 148 9.16 -8.22 0.21
CA GLU A 148 9.88 -9.51 0.02
C GLU A 148 11.00 -9.69 1.07
N ASP A 149 10.82 -9.16 2.28
CA ASP A 149 11.76 -9.19 3.42
C ASP A 149 13.15 -8.59 3.13
N ASN A 150 13.23 -7.65 2.20
CA ASN A 150 14.44 -6.87 1.92
C ASN A 150 14.13 -5.38 1.92
N ALA A 151 15.15 -4.54 2.05
CA ALA A 151 15.02 -3.12 1.78
C ALA A 151 14.72 -2.87 0.30
N LEU A 152 13.86 -1.88 0.02
CA LEU A 152 13.68 -1.37 -1.34
C LEU A 152 15.01 -0.80 -1.80
N GLN A 153 15.48 -1.20 -2.99
CA GLN A 153 16.57 -0.52 -3.66
C GLN A 153 16.06 0.12 -4.94
N VAL A 154 16.51 1.34 -5.21
CA VAL A 154 16.13 2.09 -6.42
C VAL A 154 17.39 2.52 -7.15
N ARG A 155 17.42 2.36 -8.47
CA ARG A 155 18.53 2.81 -9.30
C ARG A 155 18.04 3.53 -10.54
N PHE A 156 18.93 4.32 -11.11
CA PHE A 156 18.77 4.91 -12.43
C PHE A 156 19.61 4.13 -13.44
N VAL A 157 19.06 3.89 -14.63
CA VAL A 157 19.72 3.16 -15.71
C VAL A 157 19.83 4.04 -16.93
N ASP A 158 21.06 4.41 -17.25
CA ASP A 158 21.41 5.13 -18.46
C ASP A 158 22.92 5.01 -18.74
N ASN A 159 23.34 5.21 -19.99
CA ASN A 159 24.74 5.19 -20.40
C ASN A 159 25.04 6.24 -21.49
N PRO A 160 25.86 7.28 -21.21
CA PRO A 160 26.65 7.48 -19.99
C PRO A 160 25.91 8.27 -18.89
N ILE A 161 25.71 7.67 -17.71
CA ILE A 161 25.02 8.32 -16.58
C ILE A 161 25.60 9.68 -16.13
N SER A 162 26.88 9.93 -16.45
CA SER A 162 27.56 11.19 -16.15
C SER A 162 26.95 12.40 -16.87
N ASP A 163 26.17 12.20 -17.92
CA ASP A 163 25.64 13.30 -18.72
C ASP A 163 24.21 13.70 -18.32
N ASN A 164 23.53 12.90 -17.49
CA ASN A 164 22.18 13.16 -16.96
C ASN A 164 22.07 14.48 -16.17
N SER A 165 20.85 14.94 -15.90
CA SER A 165 20.61 16.03 -14.95
C SER A 165 19.25 15.90 -14.28
N GLY A 166 19.20 16.22 -12.98
CA GLY A 166 17.98 16.18 -12.17
C GLY A 166 18.00 15.07 -11.12
N ARG A 167 17.01 15.08 -10.24
CA ARG A 167 16.78 14.06 -9.21
C ARG A 167 15.30 13.70 -9.17
N VAL A 168 15.04 12.51 -8.67
CA VAL A 168 13.70 12.04 -8.34
C VAL A 168 13.61 11.91 -6.82
N GLN A 169 12.57 12.50 -6.25
CA GLN A 169 12.19 12.34 -4.86
C GLN A 169 11.24 11.14 -4.76
N LEU A 170 11.45 10.28 -3.77
CA LEU A 170 10.59 9.12 -3.55
C LEU A 170 10.07 9.13 -2.12
N PHE A 171 8.81 8.74 -1.95
CA PHE A 171 8.18 8.52 -0.66
C PHE A 171 7.69 7.09 -0.56
N LEU A 172 8.20 6.34 0.41
CA LEU A 172 7.79 4.97 0.72
C LEU A 172 6.85 4.98 1.93
N LEU A 173 5.63 4.47 1.74
CA LEU A 173 4.60 4.40 2.77
C LEU A 173 4.12 2.94 2.94
N PRO A 174 4.28 2.32 4.12
CA PRO A 174 3.68 1.02 4.41
C PRO A 174 2.16 1.10 4.51
N ALA A 175 1.46 0.04 4.09
CA ALA A 175 0.03 -0.08 4.36
C ALA A 175 -0.27 -0.12 5.86
N GLU A 176 -1.34 0.56 6.31
CA GLU A 176 -1.85 0.36 7.66
C GLU A 176 -2.38 -1.07 7.78
N GLU A 177 -1.97 -1.78 8.83
CA GLU A 177 -2.38 -3.15 9.09
C GLU A 177 -3.43 -3.19 10.20
N LEU A 178 -4.57 -3.80 9.91
CA LEU A 178 -5.67 -4.01 10.86
C LEU A 178 -5.92 -5.50 11.01
N TRP A 179 -6.40 -5.90 12.19
CA TRP A 179 -6.75 -7.28 12.50
C TRP A 179 -8.20 -7.35 12.95
N LEU A 180 -9.05 -7.97 12.13
CA LEU A 180 -10.42 -8.28 12.48
C LEU A 180 -10.48 -9.65 13.15
N ASP A 181 -10.76 -9.68 14.46
CA ASP A 181 -11.08 -10.92 15.16
C ASP A 181 -12.53 -11.29 14.92
N THR A 182 -12.77 -12.42 14.28
CA THR A 182 -14.13 -12.85 13.92
C THR A 182 -14.99 -13.17 15.12
N ARG A 183 -14.39 -13.31 16.31
CA ARG A 183 -15.06 -13.49 17.62
C ARG A 183 -15.49 -12.19 18.29
N SER A 184 -15.18 -11.03 17.70
CA SER A 184 -15.43 -9.72 18.31
C SER A 184 -16.47 -8.94 17.50
N ALA A 185 -17.54 -8.51 18.17
CA ALA A 185 -18.54 -7.62 17.58
C ALA A 185 -18.07 -6.17 17.51
N ALA A 186 -16.98 -5.83 18.20
CA ALA A 186 -16.44 -4.48 18.22
C ALA A 186 -15.82 -4.14 16.85
N PRO A 187 -16.22 -3.03 16.21
CA PRO A 187 -15.54 -2.56 15.01
C PRO A 187 -14.07 -2.25 15.27
N VAL A 188 -13.25 -2.53 14.27
CA VAL A 188 -11.82 -2.19 14.25
C VAL A 188 -11.65 -0.90 13.45
N PRO A 189 -11.30 0.23 14.09
CA PRO A 189 -11.04 1.48 13.40
C PRO A 189 -9.61 1.49 12.84
N SER A 190 -9.49 2.01 11.63
CA SER A 190 -8.25 2.55 11.09
C SER A 190 -7.84 3.82 11.86
N GLN A 191 -6.55 4.06 11.96
CA GLN A 191 -5.99 5.30 12.46
C GLN A 191 -5.84 6.35 11.34
N MET A 192 -5.91 5.93 10.08
CA MET A 192 -5.96 6.81 8.91
C MET A 192 -7.35 7.41 8.75
N VAL A 193 -7.43 8.74 8.59
CA VAL A 193 -8.65 9.42 8.16
C VAL A 193 -8.72 9.43 6.64
N LEU A 194 -9.74 8.79 6.08
CA LEU A 194 -9.93 8.65 4.64
C LEU A 194 -10.55 9.92 4.09
N LYS A 195 -9.74 10.75 3.41
CA LYS A 195 -10.17 12.06 2.91
C LYS A 195 -11.29 11.93 1.89
N LYS A 196 -12.27 12.83 1.99
CA LYS A 196 -13.45 12.81 1.12
C LYS A 196 -13.06 12.89 -0.36
N GLY A 197 -13.65 12.01 -1.17
CA GLY A 197 -13.41 11.97 -2.61
C GLY A 197 -12.02 11.44 -3.01
N LYS A 198 -11.23 10.91 -2.07
CA LYS A 198 -9.98 10.21 -2.37
C LYS A 198 -10.21 8.71 -2.39
N LEU A 199 -9.59 8.05 -3.36
CA LEU A 199 -9.62 6.60 -3.49
C LEU A 199 -8.64 5.98 -2.49
N TYR A 200 -9.05 4.86 -1.89
CA TYR A 200 -8.24 4.03 -1.01
C TYR A 200 -8.38 2.59 -1.43
N ARG A 201 -7.31 1.81 -1.22
CA ARG A 201 -7.28 0.38 -1.47
C ARG A 201 -7.24 -0.36 -0.15
N VAL A 202 -8.15 -1.31 0.01
CA VAL A 202 -8.13 -2.27 1.12
C VAL A 202 -7.87 -3.65 0.57
N THR A 203 -6.92 -4.36 1.13
CA THR A 203 -6.74 -5.80 0.90
C THR A 203 -7.16 -6.55 2.15
N MET A 204 -8.05 -7.53 2.03
CA MET A 204 -8.42 -8.43 3.13
C MET A 204 -7.90 -9.83 2.82
N GLN A 205 -7.33 -10.49 3.82
CA GLN A 205 -6.83 -11.86 3.68
C GLN A 205 -7.14 -12.67 4.94
N GLY A 206 -7.52 -13.93 4.75
CA GLY A 206 -7.61 -14.91 5.83
C GLY A 206 -8.79 -15.85 5.66
N THR A 207 -8.82 -16.89 6.48
CA THR A 207 -9.93 -17.85 6.55
C THR A 207 -10.43 -17.97 7.98
N TYR A 208 -11.73 -18.19 8.12
CA TYR A 208 -12.42 -18.26 9.40
C TYR A 208 -13.61 -19.24 9.37
N ASN A 209 -14.09 -19.57 10.56
CA ASN A 209 -15.27 -20.40 10.78
C ASN A 209 -16.35 -19.53 11.44
N VAL A 210 -17.60 -19.69 11.01
CA VAL A 210 -18.81 -19.02 11.54
C VAL A 210 -19.79 -20.00 12.21
N TRP A 211 -19.24 -21.13 12.66
CA TRP A 211 -19.97 -22.23 13.27
C TRP A 211 -19.26 -22.71 14.54
N ALA A 212 -20.08 -22.98 15.55
CA ALA A 212 -19.63 -23.53 16.83
C ALA A 212 -18.85 -24.85 16.76
N ASN A 213 -18.90 -25.59 15.66
CA ASN A 213 -18.34 -26.94 15.53
C ASN A 213 -17.40 -27.07 14.34
N ASN A 214 -16.61 -28.15 14.33
CA ASN A 214 -15.90 -28.52 13.11
C ASN A 214 -16.91 -28.72 11.98
N ILE A 215 -16.58 -28.17 10.83
CA ILE A 215 -17.31 -28.34 9.59
C ILE A 215 -17.22 -29.81 9.20
N VAL A 216 -18.36 -30.49 9.21
CA VAL A 216 -18.54 -31.78 8.56
C VAL A 216 -19.14 -31.46 7.19
N PRO A 217 -18.35 -31.50 6.10
CA PRO A 217 -18.83 -31.06 4.80
C PRO A 217 -19.94 -31.99 4.32
N GLY A 218 -21.07 -31.40 3.90
CA GLY A 218 -22.12 -32.14 3.18
C GLY A 218 -21.78 -32.34 1.70
N ASP A 219 -22.59 -33.12 0.99
CA ASP A 219 -22.34 -33.54 -0.41
C ASP A 219 -22.18 -32.40 -1.43
N LYS A 220 -22.61 -31.18 -1.11
CA LYS A 220 -22.50 -29.97 -1.97
C LYS A 220 -21.57 -28.90 -1.39
N SER A 221 -20.82 -29.27 -0.36
CA SER A 221 -19.85 -28.44 0.35
C SER A 221 -18.46 -28.67 -0.24
N GLY A 222 -17.63 -27.63 -0.31
CA GLY A 222 -16.20 -27.81 -0.57
C GLY A 222 -15.49 -28.40 0.65
N GLN A 223 -14.19 -28.64 0.51
CA GLN A 223 -13.38 -29.18 1.59
C GLN A 223 -13.01 -28.05 2.57
N PRO A 224 -13.27 -28.21 3.88
CA PRO A 224 -12.82 -27.24 4.87
C PRO A 224 -11.30 -27.31 5.02
N GLU A 225 -10.67 -26.17 5.25
CA GLU A 225 -9.25 -26.12 5.60
C GLU A 225 -9.06 -26.52 7.07
N PRO A 226 -7.95 -27.17 7.46
CA PRO A 226 -7.77 -27.72 8.81
C PRO A 226 -7.68 -26.66 9.92
N ALA A 227 -7.34 -25.42 9.60
CA ALA A 227 -7.17 -24.32 10.55
C ALA A 227 -7.35 -22.95 9.85
N PRO A 228 -7.72 -21.88 10.57
CA PRO A 228 -7.69 -20.53 10.03
C PRO A 228 -6.29 -20.13 9.59
N MET A 229 -6.18 -19.43 8.47
CA MET A 229 -4.92 -18.81 8.03
C MET A 229 -4.29 -17.95 9.14
N PHE A 230 -5.14 -17.25 9.91
CA PHE A 230 -4.73 -16.47 11.06
C PHE A 230 -5.56 -16.86 12.29
N PRO A 231 -5.00 -17.60 13.27
CA PRO A 231 -5.73 -17.95 14.48
C PRO A 231 -6.12 -16.73 15.33
N SER A 232 -7.31 -16.76 15.94
CA SER A 232 -7.70 -15.79 16.97
C SER A 232 -6.73 -15.87 18.17
N PRO A 233 -6.46 -14.77 18.90
CA PRO A 233 -5.52 -14.77 20.02
C PRO A 233 -5.93 -15.67 21.19
N ARG A 234 -7.22 -16.03 21.27
CA ARG A 234 -7.78 -16.84 22.36
C ARG A 234 -8.71 -17.93 21.82
N GLY A 235 -8.50 -19.15 22.29
CA GLY A 235 -9.37 -20.30 22.03
C GLY A 235 -8.71 -21.40 21.21
N SER A 236 -9.40 -22.54 21.11
CA SER A 236 -9.02 -23.63 20.21
C SER A 236 -9.21 -23.23 18.75
N THR A 237 -8.34 -23.74 17.88
CA THR A 237 -8.55 -23.69 16.43
C THR A 237 -9.50 -24.81 16.00
N ARG A 238 -10.24 -24.56 14.92
CA ARG A 238 -11.12 -25.51 14.25
C ARG A 238 -10.89 -25.42 12.76
N ASN A 239 -11.40 -26.40 12.01
CA ASN A 239 -11.40 -26.28 10.56
C ASN A 239 -12.26 -25.07 10.13
N VAL A 240 -11.95 -24.50 8.97
CA VAL A 240 -12.55 -23.25 8.48
C VAL A 240 -13.14 -23.45 7.10
N GLY A 241 -14.09 -22.61 6.75
CA GLY A 241 -14.89 -22.76 5.53
C GLY A 241 -15.40 -21.45 4.94
N ALA A 242 -14.99 -20.32 5.51
CA ALA A 242 -15.32 -18.99 5.04
C ALA A 242 -14.06 -18.14 4.90
N ASP A 243 -14.13 -17.18 4.00
CA ASP A 243 -13.15 -16.12 3.81
C ASP A 243 -13.88 -14.76 3.66
N PRO A 244 -13.18 -13.65 3.36
CA PRO A 244 -13.85 -12.35 3.27
C PRO A 244 -15.01 -12.26 2.27
N GLU A 245 -15.07 -13.12 1.24
CA GLU A 245 -16.02 -13.00 0.13
C GLU A 245 -17.02 -14.16 -0.01
N PHE A 246 -16.67 -15.36 0.47
CA PHE A 246 -17.53 -16.54 0.34
C PHE A 246 -17.34 -17.58 1.43
N VAL A 247 -18.33 -18.47 1.47
CA VAL A 247 -18.26 -19.76 2.15
C VAL A 247 -17.87 -20.81 1.12
N PHE A 248 -16.74 -21.48 1.32
CA PHE A 248 -16.29 -22.63 0.52
C PHE A 248 -16.56 -23.97 1.19
N ALA A 249 -16.79 -24.02 2.50
CA ALA A 249 -17.22 -25.23 3.20
C ALA A 249 -18.18 -24.87 4.34
N GLY A 250 -19.25 -25.64 4.51
CA GLY A 250 -20.25 -25.45 5.58
C GLY A 250 -20.92 -26.74 6.07
N VAL A 251 -21.60 -26.63 7.21
CA VAL A 251 -22.22 -27.75 7.98
C VAL A 251 -23.62 -28.17 7.53
N LYS A 252 -24.32 -27.38 6.69
CA LYS A 252 -25.69 -27.66 6.27
C LYS A 252 -25.85 -27.58 4.76
N SER A 253 -26.47 -28.61 4.18
CA SER A 253 -27.22 -28.48 2.94
C SER A 253 -28.50 -27.69 3.28
N PRO A 254 -28.91 -26.66 2.51
CA PRO A 254 -28.65 -26.47 1.10
C PRO A 254 -27.88 -25.17 0.81
N ASN A 255 -26.78 -25.27 0.07
CA ASN A 255 -26.35 -24.37 -1.01
C ASN A 255 -25.04 -24.95 -1.56
N SER A 256 -24.86 -24.93 -2.88
CA SER A 256 -23.60 -25.31 -3.52
C SER A 256 -22.51 -24.33 -3.09
N ALA A 257 -21.47 -24.83 -2.43
CA ALA A 257 -20.24 -24.06 -2.19
C ALA A 257 -19.32 -24.14 -3.43
N PRO A 258 -18.55 -23.08 -3.75
CA PRO A 258 -18.48 -21.81 -3.04
C PRO A 258 -19.70 -20.90 -3.28
N GLN A 259 -20.14 -20.19 -2.24
CA GLN A 259 -21.24 -19.22 -2.30
C GLN A 259 -20.83 -17.88 -1.71
N ARG A 260 -21.15 -16.78 -2.38
CA ARG A 260 -20.98 -15.41 -1.87
C ARG A 260 -21.49 -15.29 -0.43
N PHE A 261 -20.64 -14.75 0.43
CA PHE A 261 -20.89 -14.57 1.84
C PHE A 261 -20.27 -13.24 2.26
N SER A 262 -21.10 -12.34 2.76
CA SER A 262 -20.72 -10.93 2.98
C SER A 262 -20.87 -10.50 4.45
N PRO A 263 -20.32 -11.25 5.43
CA PRO A 263 -20.48 -10.90 6.85
C PRO A 263 -19.56 -9.75 7.26
N ILE A 264 -18.45 -9.54 6.54
CA ILE A 264 -17.52 -8.45 6.82
C ILE A 264 -18.07 -7.17 6.20
N GLN A 265 -18.28 -6.17 7.04
CA GLN A 265 -18.82 -4.88 6.65
C GLN A 265 -17.84 -3.77 6.98
N VAL A 266 -17.81 -2.76 6.11
CA VAL A 266 -17.05 -1.53 6.31
C VAL A 266 -17.98 -0.35 6.53
N SER A 267 -17.51 0.63 7.28
CA SER A 267 -18.11 1.95 7.43
C SER A 267 -17.07 3.02 7.11
N LEU A 268 -17.53 4.04 6.39
CA LEU A 268 -16.73 5.19 5.96
C LEU A 268 -17.23 6.50 6.57
N ASP A 269 -18.32 6.47 7.33
CA ASP A 269 -19.05 7.64 7.84
C ASP A 269 -19.09 7.70 9.38
N GLY A 270 -18.08 7.09 10.01
CA GLY A 270 -17.97 7.02 11.47
C GLY A 270 -18.88 5.97 12.12
N GLY A 271 -19.32 4.96 11.38
CA GLY A 271 -20.11 3.85 11.91
C GLY A 271 -21.63 4.01 11.76
N LYS A 272 -22.10 4.98 10.96
CA LYS A 272 -23.54 5.22 10.75
C LYS A 272 -24.12 4.25 9.74
N THR A 273 -23.42 4.02 8.64
CA THR A 273 -23.78 3.02 7.62
C THR A 273 -22.73 1.93 7.53
N TRP A 274 -23.19 0.72 7.20
CA TRP A 274 -22.37 -0.47 7.11
C TRP A 274 -22.76 -1.25 5.86
N LYS A 275 -21.76 -1.61 5.07
CA LYS A 275 -21.96 -2.43 3.87
C LYS A 275 -20.76 -3.32 3.64
N HIS A 276 -20.99 -4.47 3.03
CA HIS A 276 -19.89 -5.23 2.47
C HIS A 276 -19.33 -4.51 1.24
N PRO A 277 -18.02 -4.25 1.16
CA PRO A 277 -17.42 -3.58 0.01
C PRO A 277 -17.43 -4.51 -1.21
N ALA A 278 -17.48 -3.94 -2.41
CA ALA A 278 -17.39 -4.74 -3.64
C ALA A 278 -15.92 -5.05 -3.95
N SER A 279 -15.58 -6.33 -4.09
CA SER A 279 -14.23 -6.74 -4.47
C SER A 279 -13.98 -6.57 -5.97
N THR A 280 -12.76 -6.19 -6.34
CA THR A 280 -12.26 -6.20 -7.73
C THR A 280 -11.57 -7.52 -8.09
N ALA A 281 -11.34 -8.40 -7.12
CA ALA A 281 -10.66 -9.67 -7.32
C ALA A 281 -11.60 -10.75 -7.89
N PRO A 282 -11.05 -11.79 -8.56
CA PRO A 282 -11.84 -12.94 -8.99
C PRO A 282 -12.57 -13.60 -7.81
N PHE A 283 -13.77 -14.10 -8.07
CA PHE A 283 -14.45 -14.98 -7.13
C PHE A 283 -13.63 -16.25 -6.91
N ASN A 284 -13.59 -16.75 -5.67
CA ASN A 284 -12.86 -17.96 -5.31
C ASN A 284 -11.34 -17.87 -5.45
N ALA A 285 -10.73 -16.81 -4.90
CA ALA A 285 -9.29 -16.63 -4.89
C ALA A 285 -8.62 -17.69 -4.00
N THR A 286 -7.65 -18.41 -4.54
CA THR A 286 -6.99 -19.55 -3.87
C THR A 286 -6.10 -19.16 -2.70
N ASP A 287 -5.71 -17.88 -2.60
CA ASP A 287 -4.93 -17.32 -1.50
C ASP A 287 -5.80 -16.59 -0.47
N HIS A 288 -7.13 -16.68 -0.61
CA HIS A 288 -8.14 -16.03 0.23
C HIS A 288 -7.89 -14.53 0.42
N ARG A 289 -7.39 -13.89 -0.64
CA ARG A 289 -7.02 -12.47 -0.65
C ARG A 289 -7.89 -11.70 -1.63
N TYR A 290 -8.46 -10.61 -1.15
CA TYR A 290 -9.40 -9.79 -1.92
C TYR A 290 -9.03 -8.32 -1.80
N THR A 291 -9.14 -7.61 -2.93
CA THR A 291 -8.89 -6.17 -3.00
C THR A 291 -10.20 -5.43 -3.19
N TYR A 292 -10.31 -4.29 -2.53
CA TYR A 292 -11.47 -3.40 -2.52
C TYR A 292 -11.02 -1.97 -2.76
N GLU A 293 -11.82 -1.22 -3.50
CA GLU A 293 -11.64 0.20 -3.71
C GLU A 293 -12.71 0.98 -2.95
N LEU A 294 -12.27 1.89 -2.08
CA LEU A 294 -13.13 2.67 -1.19
C LEU A 294 -12.93 4.16 -1.47
N MET A 295 -14.02 4.90 -1.56
CA MET A 295 -13.99 6.36 -1.62
C MET A 295 -14.08 6.93 -0.21
N GLY A 296 -13.11 7.72 0.23
CA GLY A 296 -13.13 8.31 1.57
C GLY A 296 -14.30 9.28 1.79
N ASP A 297 -14.64 9.51 3.05
CA ASP A 297 -15.71 10.43 3.50
C ASP A 297 -15.32 11.17 4.80
N ASP A 298 -14.06 11.59 4.90
CA ASP A 298 -13.46 12.34 6.02
C ASP A 298 -13.56 11.67 7.41
N ASN A 299 -13.72 10.36 7.45
CA ASN A 299 -13.67 9.56 8.67
C ASN A 299 -12.64 8.43 8.54
N ALA A 300 -12.27 7.84 9.67
CA ALA A 300 -11.52 6.59 9.66
C ALA A 300 -12.37 5.44 9.10
N LEU A 301 -11.73 4.53 8.36
CA LEU A 301 -12.33 3.25 8.01
C LEU A 301 -12.66 2.49 9.30
N GLN A 302 -13.87 1.95 9.41
CA GLN A 302 -14.18 0.97 10.44
C GLN A 302 -14.57 -0.34 9.77
N VAL A 303 -14.13 -1.46 10.32
CA VAL A 303 -14.44 -2.80 9.81
C VAL A 303 -15.03 -3.64 10.93
N ARG A 304 -16.10 -4.38 10.63
CA ARG A 304 -16.71 -5.32 11.56
C ARG A 304 -17.09 -6.61 10.85
N ILE A 305 -17.33 -7.66 11.62
CA ILE A 305 -18.03 -8.85 11.16
C ILE A 305 -19.46 -8.84 11.73
N VAL A 306 -20.43 -9.31 10.94
CA VAL A 306 -21.82 -9.49 11.36
C VAL A 306 -22.13 -10.97 11.39
N ASP A 307 -22.35 -11.48 12.60
CA ASP A 307 -22.73 -12.85 12.81
C ASP A 307 -23.45 -13.03 14.16
N ASN A 308 -24.27 -14.07 14.28
CA ASN A 308 -24.99 -14.38 15.50
C ASN A 308 -25.18 -15.89 15.70
N PRO A 309 -24.55 -16.51 16.72
CA PRO A 309 -23.76 -15.88 17.79
C PRO A 309 -22.28 -15.68 17.42
N ILE A 310 -21.75 -14.45 17.50
CA ILE A 310 -20.32 -14.19 17.19
C ILE A 310 -19.29 -14.95 18.05
N SER A 311 -19.70 -15.42 19.24
CA SER A 311 -18.83 -16.14 20.17
C SER A 311 -18.37 -17.51 19.64
N ASP A 312 -19.04 -18.02 18.60
CA ASP A 312 -18.77 -19.32 18.02
C ASP A 312 -17.87 -19.26 16.77
N ASN A 313 -17.42 -18.06 16.40
CA ASN A 313 -16.50 -17.85 15.29
C ASN A 313 -15.08 -18.27 15.62
N PHE A 314 -14.23 -18.53 14.62
CA PHE A 314 -12.82 -18.82 14.82
C PHE A 314 -11.97 -18.26 13.68
N GLY A 315 -10.87 -17.58 14.02
CA GLY A 315 -9.92 -17.04 13.05
C GLY A 315 -9.97 -15.52 12.96
N ARG A 316 -9.02 -14.97 12.21
CA ARG A 316 -8.88 -13.55 11.96
C ARG A 316 -8.78 -13.27 10.47
N VAL A 317 -9.17 -12.06 10.12
CA VAL A 317 -8.88 -11.48 8.81
C VAL A 317 -7.85 -10.38 9.03
N GLN A 318 -6.75 -10.46 8.27
CA GLN A 318 -5.76 -9.40 8.17
C GLN A 318 -6.22 -8.42 7.10
N LEU A 319 -6.12 -7.12 7.38
CA LEU A 319 -6.46 -6.08 6.43
C LEU A 319 -5.27 -5.13 6.25
N PHE A 320 -5.04 -4.73 5.00
CA PHE A 320 -4.07 -3.70 4.65
C PHE A 320 -4.79 -2.53 3.98
N LEU A 321 -4.63 -1.33 4.52
CA LEU A 321 -5.21 -0.09 3.97
C LEU A 321 -4.09 0.80 3.41
N LEU A 322 -4.26 1.24 2.16
CA LEU A 322 -3.40 2.19 1.46
C LEU A 322 -4.20 3.32 0.83
N PRO A 323 -3.62 4.53 0.69
CA PRO A 323 -4.08 5.48 -0.32
C PRO A 323 -4.08 4.80 -1.70
N GLY A 324 -5.11 5.05 -2.52
CA GLY A 324 -5.15 4.55 -3.89
C GLY A 324 -4.05 5.19 -4.74
N ALA A 325 -3.41 4.36 -5.58
CA ALA A 325 -2.43 4.78 -6.58
C ALA A 325 -3.09 5.46 -7.80
#